data_AF-A0A6V7VVH8-F1
#
_entry.id   AF-A0A6V7VVH8-F1
#
_cell.length_a   1.000
_cell.length_b   1.000
_cell.length_c   1.000
_cell.angle_alpha   90.00
_cell.angle_beta   90.00
_cell.angle_gamma   90.00
#
_symmetry.space_group_name_H-M   'P 1'
#
loop_
_entity.id
_entity.type
_entity.pdbx_description
1 polymer ?
#
loop_
_entity_poly.entity_id
_entity_poly.type
_entity_poly.pdbx_seq_one_letter_code
_entity_poly.pdbx_strand_id
1 'polypeptide(L)'
;MSCPKQINENSPLALNSALSIFSVPPTNVSVVRSFFREILPLSTITQDSPYLFRLFSDNLWTDLSRTYLYLELSIEKLGTNGKWIDIEATDNNIGSIQGIGQTFVQQLKVTVGNTEVYDSGTLYPYKAYITNELSFPDNVKSHFLASIGYYRTEKHDDPTDNGFKNRCSIFANGKRSQFLSRLDFDLGNQELFLLNNLDIHFSIYKSKDAFILQNIK
;
A
#
# COMPACT_ATOMS: atom_id res chain seq x y z
N MET A 1 8.26 26.63 36.38
CA MET A 1 8.24 26.02 35.03
C MET A 1 9.25 24.89 35.03
N SER A 2 8.83 23.65 34.78
CA SER A 2 9.76 22.52 34.73
C SER A 2 10.57 22.58 33.43
N CYS A 3 11.89 22.53 33.53
CA CYS A 3 12.76 22.44 32.35
C CYS A 3 12.48 21.11 31.62
N PRO A 4 12.31 21.11 30.29
CA PRO A 4 12.15 19.87 29.53
C PRO A 4 13.38 18.98 29.70
N LYS A 5 13.17 17.71 30.02
CA LYS A 5 14.23 16.73 30.24
C LYS A 5 14.84 16.33 28.90
N GLN A 6 16.16 16.39 28.78
CA GLN A 6 16.88 15.91 27.60
C GLN A 6 16.74 14.38 27.48
N ILE A 7 16.62 13.90 26.23
CA ILE A 7 16.52 12.46 25.92
C ILE A 7 17.88 11.78 26.17
N ASN A 8 18.98 12.49 25.89
CA ASN A 8 20.35 12.05 26.14
C ASN A 8 21.18 13.27 26.58
N GLU A 9 22.14 13.08 27.48
CA GLU A 9 23.05 14.14 27.97
C GLU A 9 23.78 14.87 26.84
N ASN A 10 24.06 14.18 25.73
CA ASN A 10 24.73 14.75 24.56
C ASN A 10 23.78 15.38 23.53
N SER A 11 22.46 15.31 23.74
CA SER A 11 21.50 15.81 22.76
C SER A 11 21.40 17.35 22.80
N PRO A 12 21.56 18.05 21.66
CA PRO A 12 21.35 19.49 21.63
C PRO A 12 19.87 19.82 21.81
N LEU A 13 19.57 20.95 22.47
CA LEU A 13 18.21 21.47 22.54
C LEU A 13 17.79 21.91 21.14
N ALA A 14 16.70 21.33 20.63
CA ALA A 14 16.12 21.69 19.35
C ALA A 14 14.77 22.37 19.54
N LEU A 15 14.50 23.39 18.73
CA LEU A 15 13.18 23.99 18.58
C LEU A 15 12.42 23.20 17.51
N ASN A 16 11.12 23.00 17.71
CA ASN A 16 10.29 22.42 16.66
C ASN A 16 10.29 23.38 15.45
N SER A 17 10.68 22.86 14.28
CA SER A 17 10.73 23.63 13.03
C SER A 17 9.39 24.26 12.67
N ALA A 18 8.27 23.63 13.04
CA ALA A 18 6.92 24.16 12.82
C ALA A 18 6.62 25.45 13.64
N LEU A 19 7.34 25.67 14.74
CA LEU A 19 7.19 26.88 15.56
C LEU A 19 8.13 28.01 15.12
N SER A 20 9.13 27.70 14.29
CA SER A 20 10.15 28.64 13.83
C SER A 20 9.77 29.28 12.49
N ILE A 21 8.62 29.96 12.47
CA ILE A 21 7.95 30.43 11.24
C ILE A 21 8.75 31.53 10.51
N PHE A 22 9.53 32.33 11.25
CA PHE A 22 10.28 33.47 10.70
C PHE A 22 11.76 33.18 10.43
N SER A 23 12.27 32.02 10.86
CA SER A 23 13.67 31.66 10.60
C SER A 23 13.83 31.15 9.18
N VAL A 24 14.93 31.53 8.52
CA VAL A 24 15.32 30.89 7.26
C VAL A 24 15.68 29.43 7.56
N PRO A 25 14.99 28.45 6.95
CA PRO A 25 15.28 27.05 7.20
C PRO A 25 16.69 26.69 6.70
N PRO A 26 17.45 25.86 7.43
CA PRO A 26 18.77 25.41 6.98
C PRO A 26 18.64 24.55 5.73
N THR A 27 19.61 24.66 4.81
CA THR A 27 19.67 23.80 3.62
C THR A 27 20.28 22.44 3.99
N ASN A 28 19.57 21.36 3.72
CA ASN A 28 20.09 20.01 3.89
C ASN A 28 21.13 19.71 2.80
N VAL A 29 22.38 19.48 3.19
CA VAL A 29 23.50 19.11 2.30
C VAL A 29 23.88 17.63 2.38
N SER A 30 23.19 16.85 3.23
CA SER A 30 23.51 15.45 3.49
C SER A 30 23.04 14.51 2.37
N VAL A 31 22.03 14.91 1.60
CA VAL A 31 21.49 14.12 0.49
C VAL A 31 21.85 14.79 -0.83
N VAL A 32 22.79 14.19 -1.57
CA VAL A 32 23.23 14.71 -2.88
C VAL A 32 22.32 14.23 -4.02
N ARG A 33 21.82 13.00 -3.94
CA ARG A 33 20.95 12.38 -4.96
C ARG A 33 19.98 11.40 -4.31
N SER A 34 18.73 11.40 -4.77
CA SER A 34 17.72 10.38 -4.47
C SER A 34 16.98 9.99 -5.73
N PHE A 35 16.51 8.75 -5.82
CA PHE A 35 15.73 8.24 -6.94
C PHE A 35 14.89 7.04 -6.50
N PHE A 36 13.83 6.74 -7.27
CA PHE A 36 13.04 5.53 -7.09
C PHE A 36 13.65 4.38 -7.90
N ARG A 37 13.69 3.20 -7.30
CA ARG A 37 14.12 1.96 -7.95
C ARG A 37 12.91 1.05 -8.12
N GLU A 38 12.63 0.68 -9.36
CA GLU A 38 11.62 -0.33 -9.67
C GLU A 38 12.19 -1.73 -9.41
N ILE A 39 11.41 -2.58 -8.77
CA ILE A 39 11.77 -3.96 -8.45
C ILE A 39 10.69 -4.87 -9.01
N LEU A 40 11.09 -5.78 -9.88
CA LEU A 40 10.21 -6.79 -10.45
C LEU A 40 10.11 -8.01 -9.50
N PRO A 41 8.98 -8.75 -9.53
CA PRO A 41 8.85 -9.96 -8.75
C PRO A 41 9.87 -11.02 -9.23
N LEU A 42 10.52 -11.68 -8.27
CA LEU A 42 11.40 -12.83 -8.51
C LEU A 42 10.61 -14.12 -8.77
N SER A 43 9.41 -14.21 -8.17
CA SER A 43 8.53 -15.35 -8.33
C SER A 43 7.64 -15.19 -9.57
N THR A 44 7.22 -16.32 -10.15
CA THR A 44 6.16 -16.32 -11.15
C THR A 44 4.87 -15.75 -10.56
N ILE A 45 4.16 -14.93 -11.34
CA ILE A 45 2.90 -14.33 -10.92
C ILE A 45 1.81 -15.42 -10.97
N THR A 46 1.61 -16.09 -9.85
CA THR A 46 0.61 -17.17 -9.68
C THR A 46 -0.30 -16.86 -8.49
N GLN A 47 -1.54 -17.34 -8.51
CA GLN A 47 -2.53 -17.01 -7.48
C GLN A 47 -2.25 -17.64 -6.11
N ASP A 48 -1.54 -18.78 -6.06
CA ASP A 48 -1.38 -19.58 -4.83
C ASP A 48 -0.03 -19.35 -4.11
N SER A 49 0.96 -18.76 -4.78
CA SER A 49 2.30 -18.52 -4.24
C SER A 49 2.45 -17.08 -3.76
N PRO A 50 3.24 -16.81 -2.71
CA PRO A 50 3.63 -15.45 -2.38
C PRO A 50 4.38 -14.78 -3.54
N TYR A 51 4.16 -13.48 -3.70
CA TYR A 51 4.95 -12.63 -4.57
C TYR A 51 6.22 -12.20 -3.83
N LEU A 52 7.37 -12.61 -4.36
CA LEU A 52 8.67 -12.34 -3.77
C LEU A 52 9.35 -11.19 -4.49
N PHE A 53 9.72 -10.14 -3.76
CA PHE A 53 10.53 -9.03 -4.26
C PHE A 53 11.83 -8.96 -3.48
N ARG A 54 12.93 -8.62 -4.16
CA ARG A 54 14.23 -8.42 -3.51
C ARG A 54 14.85 -7.11 -3.95
N LEU A 55 15.16 -6.27 -2.97
CA LEU A 55 16.11 -5.19 -3.15
C LEU A 55 17.50 -5.74 -2.86
N PHE A 56 18.33 -5.84 -3.91
CA PHE A 56 19.73 -6.22 -3.75
C PHE A 56 20.50 -5.11 -3.05
N SER A 57 21.40 -5.52 -2.17
CA SER A 57 22.40 -4.69 -1.52
C SER A 57 23.10 -3.79 -2.51
N ASP A 58 23.21 -2.53 -2.12
CA ASP A 58 23.89 -1.48 -2.87
C ASP A 58 24.69 -0.64 -1.86
N ASN A 59 25.61 0.17 -2.37
CA ASN A 59 26.38 1.12 -1.57
C ASN A 59 25.57 2.33 -1.13
N LEU A 60 24.33 2.46 -1.60
CA LEU A 60 23.41 3.55 -1.28
C LEU A 60 22.57 3.22 -0.04
N TRP A 61 22.19 4.26 0.71
CA TRP A 61 21.22 4.15 1.79
C TRP A 61 19.82 4.04 1.20
N THR A 62 18.95 3.25 1.83
CA THR A 62 17.61 2.99 1.33
C THR A 62 16.56 3.68 2.20
N ASP A 63 15.70 4.48 1.57
CA ASP A 63 14.50 5.03 2.20
C ASP A 63 13.34 4.04 2.08
N LEU A 64 12.95 3.42 3.19
CA LEU A 64 11.83 2.49 3.24
C LEU A 64 10.48 3.17 3.43
N SER A 65 10.45 4.45 3.79
CA SER A 65 9.20 5.19 4.04
C SER A 65 8.36 5.36 2.77
N ARG A 66 9.02 5.33 1.61
CA ARG A 66 8.45 5.49 0.27
C ARG A 66 8.48 4.19 -0.52
N THR A 67 8.08 3.10 0.12
CA THR A 67 7.93 1.79 -0.54
C THR A 67 6.51 1.63 -1.08
N TYR A 68 6.38 1.48 -2.38
CA TYR A 68 5.09 1.34 -3.07
C TYR A 68 4.97 -0.02 -3.76
N LEU A 69 3.78 -0.60 -3.72
CA LEU A 69 3.37 -1.77 -4.47
C LEU A 69 2.54 -1.30 -5.67
N TYR A 70 3.00 -1.65 -6.87
CA TYR A 70 2.26 -1.46 -8.11
C TYR A 70 1.53 -2.75 -8.49
N LEU A 71 0.24 -2.65 -8.78
CA LEU A 71 -0.61 -3.79 -9.16
C LEU A 71 -1.34 -3.49 -10.46
N GLU A 72 -1.35 -4.44 -11.38
CA GLU A 72 -2.23 -4.45 -12.54
C GLU A 72 -3.15 -5.66 -12.44
N LEU A 73 -4.47 -5.44 -12.39
CA LEU A 73 -5.47 -6.47 -12.11
C LEU A 73 -6.60 -6.44 -13.15
N SER A 74 -7.10 -7.61 -13.51
CA SER A 74 -8.37 -7.83 -14.20
C SER A 74 -9.23 -8.81 -13.40
N ILE A 75 -10.55 -8.79 -13.62
CA ILE A 75 -11.47 -9.74 -13.00
C ILE A 75 -12.09 -10.60 -14.11
N GLU A 76 -12.08 -11.91 -13.88
CA GLU A 76 -12.66 -12.92 -14.76
C GLU A 76 -13.76 -13.69 -14.03
N LYS A 77 -14.80 -14.11 -14.76
CA LYS A 77 -15.88 -14.98 -14.29
C LYS A 77 -15.79 -16.34 -14.94
N LEU A 78 -16.26 -17.38 -14.24
CA LEU A 78 -16.37 -18.71 -14.83
C LEU A 78 -17.60 -18.77 -15.73
N GLY A 79 -17.38 -18.94 -17.03
CA GLY A 79 -18.45 -19.10 -18.01
C GLY A 79 -19.15 -20.46 -17.93
N THR A 80 -20.31 -20.57 -18.59
CA THR A 80 -21.12 -21.80 -18.64
C THR A 80 -20.36 -23.01 -19.20
N ASN A 81 -19.31 -22.77 -19.99
CA ASN A 81 -18.46 -23.79 -20.60
C ASN A 81 -17.25 -24.21 -19.73
N GLY A 82 -17.18 -23.75 -18.47
CA GLY A 82 -16.07 -24.01 -17.55
C GLY A 82 -14.76 -23.29 -17.90
N LYS A 83 -14.81 -22.31 -18.80
CA LYS A 83 -13.68 -21.43 -19.14
C LYS A 83 -13.81 -20.10 -18.42
N TRP A 84 -12.68 -19.52 -18.04
CA TRP A 84 -12.61 -18.15 -17.55
C TRP A 84 -12.88 -17.17 -18.69
N ILE A 85 -13.77 -16.22 -18.44
CA ILE A 85 -14.22 -15.19 -19.39
C ILE A 85 -14.15 -13.85 -18.66
N ASP A 86 -13.78 -12.79 -19.37
CA ASP A 86 -13.80 -11.44 -18.83
C ASP A 86 -15.19 -11.02 -18.34
N ILE A 87 -15.22 -10.16 -17.32
CA ILE A 87 -16.46 -9.54 -16.85
C ILE A 87 -17.03 -8.59 -17.91
N GLU A 88 -18.34 -8.69 -18.15
CA GLU A 88 -19.07 -7.84 -19.08
C GLU A 88 -19.66 -6.63 -18.35
N ALA A 89 -19.92 -5.53 -19.06
CA ALA A 89 -20.58 -4.34 -18.49
C ALA A 89 -22.00 -4.60 -17.94
N THR A 90 -22.59 -5.77 -18.20
CA THR A 90 -23.88 -6.19 -17.65
C THR A 90 -23.77 -6.80 -16.25
N ASP A 91 -22.58 -7.24 -15.84
CA ASP A 91 -22.34 -7.86 -14.53
C ASP A 91 -22.11 -6.81 -13.43
N ASN A 92 -23.02 -5.85 -13.31
CA ASN A 92 -22.89 -4.70 -12.39
C ASN A 92 -22.97 -5.06 -10.90
N ASN A 93 -23.08 -6.34 -10.58
CA ASN A 93 -23.17 -6.86 -9.22
C ASN A 93 -21.81 -7.34 -8.68
N ILE A 94 -20.78 -7.40 -9.54
CA ILE A 94 -19.45 -7.90 -9.21
C ILE A 94 -18.45 -6.74 -9.28
N GLY A 95 -17.78 -6.46 -8.17
CA GLY A 95 -16.74 -5.44 -8.08
C GLY A 95 -15.63 -5.83 -7.12
N SER A 96 -14.57 -5.03 -7.08
CA SER A 96 -13.53 -5.18 -6.05
C SER A 96 -13.99 -4.62 -4.71
N ILE A 97 -13.42 -5.12 -3.62
CA ILE A 97 -13.49 -4.48 -2.31
C ILE A 97 -12.87 -3.07 -2.34
N GLN A 98 -13.16 -2.26 -1.32
CA GLN A 98 -12.57 -0.94 -1.16
C GLN A 98 -11.05 -1.01 -1.03
N GLY A 99 -10.36 -0.10 -1.71
CA GLY A 99 -8.92 0.04 -1.57
C GLY A 99 -8.15 -1.21 -2.00
N ILE A 100 -8.56 -1.84 -3.11
CA ILE A 100 -7.98 -3.09 -3.61
C ILE A 100 -6.45 -3.07 -3.69
N GLY A 101 -5.85 -1.92 -3.99
CA GLY A 101 -4.40 -1.75 -4.02
C GLY A 101 -3.70 -2.13 -2.71
N GLN A 102 -4.35 -1.96 -1.56
CA GLN A 102 -3.83 -2.35 -0.25
C GLN A 102 -4.45 -3.65 0.25
N THR A 103 -5.75 -3.83 0.08
CA THR A 103 -6.48 -5.01 0.59
C THR A 103 -6.17 -6.28 -0.20
N PHE A 104 -5.54 -6.17 -1.37
CA PHE A 104 -4.94 -7.28 -2.10
C PHE A 104 -3.87 -8.01 -1.27
N VAL A 105 -3.17 -7.32 -0.38
CA VAL A 105 -2.14 -7.91 0.49
C VAL A 105 -2.83 -8.52 1.70
N GLN A 106 -2.77 -9.85 1.84
CA GLN A 106 -3.23 -10.57 3.03
C GLN A 106 -2.21 -10.49 4.16
N GLN A 107 -0.95 -10.70 3.79
CA GLN A 107 0.18 -10.76 4.70
C GLN A 107 1.40 -10.19 4.00
N LEU A 108 2.10 -9.31 4.69
CA LEU A 108 3.36 -8.71 4.28
C LEU A 108 4.44 -9.19 5.26
N LYS A 109 5.46 -9.87 4.73
CA LYS A 109 6.68 -10.19 5.46
C LYS A 109 7.84 -9.38 4.89
N VAL A 110 8.63 -8.77 5.77
CA VAL A 110 9.85 -8.05 5.41
C VAL A 110 11.01 -8.70 6.13
N THR A 111 12.02 -9.11 5.38
CA THR A 111 13.29 -9.60 5.92
C THR A 111 14.41 -8.68 5.47
N VAL A 112 15.32 -8.34 6.39
CA VAL A 112 16.50 -7.53 6.11
C VAL A 112 17.72 -8.37 6.43
N GLY A 113 18.58 -8.58 5.44
CA GLY A 113 19.63 -9.59 5.48
C GLY A 113 19.03 -10.98 5.71
N ASN A 114 19.33 -11.56 6.87
CA ASN A 114 18.88 -12.90 7.25
C ASN A 114 17.83 -12.89 8.38
N THR A 115 17.35 -11.72 8.79
CA THR A 115 16.43 -11.56 9.92
C THR A 115 15.06 -11.09 9.43
N GLU A 116 14.00 -11.80 9.81
CA GLU A 116 12.63 -11.31 9.65
C GLU A 116 12.41 -10.15 10.63
N VAL A 117 12.15 -8.97 10.09
CA VAL A 117 11.98 -7.72 10.87
C VAL A 117 10.51 -7.35 11.02
N TYR A 118 9.65 -7.86 10.14
CA TYR A 118 8.23 -7.56 10.15
C TYR A 118 7.40 -8.71 9.57
N ASP A 119 6.32 -9.06 10.24
CA ASP A 119 5.25 -9.91 9.73
C ASP A 119 3.90 -9.33 10.18
N SER A 120 3.06 -8.94 9.22
CA SER A 120 1.73 -8.40 9.51
C SER A 120 0.71 -9.45 9.98
N GLY A 121 1.02 -10.74 9.83
CA GLY A 121 0.03 -11.81 9.88
C GLY A 121 -1.05 -11.65 8.80
N THR A 122 -2.17 -12.36 8.95
CA THR A 122 -3.26 -12.43 7.97
C THR A 122 -4.25 -11.25 8.01
N LEU A 123 -4.00 -10.27 8.89
CA LEU A 123 -4.92 -9.16 9.19
C LEU A 123 -4.51 -7.83 8.54
N TYR A 124 -3.49 -7.85 7.67
CA TYR A 124 -3.08 -6.69 6.89
C TYR A 124 -4.25 -5.96 6.20
N PRO A 125 -5.18 -6.63 5.49
CA PRO A 125 -6.22 -5.91 4.76
C PRO A 125 -7.20 -5.21 5.70
N TYR A 126 -7.45 -5.76 6.88
CA TYR A 126 -8.29 -5.12 7.90
C TYR A 126 -7.61 -3.89 8.50
N LYS A 127 -6.31 -3.99 8.79
CA LYS A 127 -5.51 -2.84 9.25
C LYS A 127 -5.59 -1.71 8.22
N ALA A 128 -5.33 -2.01 6.94
CA ALA A 128 -5.39 -1.03 5.86
C ALA A 128 -6.78 -0.39 5.75
N TYR A 129 -7.85 -1.18 5.80
CA TYR A 129 -9.22 -0.67 5.74
C TYR A 129 -9.54 0.29 6.90
N ILE A 130 -9.24 -0.12 8.14
CA ILE A 130 -9.50 0.68 9.34
C ILE A 130 -8.68 1.98 9.32
N THR A 131 -7.40 1.91 8.97
CA THR A 131 -6.54 3.09 8.85
C THR A 131 -7.07 4.05 7.79
N ASN A 132 -7.47 3.54 6.63
CA ASN A 132 -8.02 4.40 5.58
C ASN A 132 -9.30 5.11 6.02
N GLU A 133 -10.18 4.42 6.74
CA GLU A 133 -11.45 4.99 7.18
C GLU A 133 -11.31 5.97 8.35
N LEU A 134 -10.43 5.68 9.31
CA LEU A 134 -10.35 6.46 10.55
C LEU A 134 -9.26 7.54 10.53
N SER A 135 -8.20 7.38 9.72
CA SER A 135 -7.04 8.29 9.77
C SER A 135 -7.13 9.46 8.79
N PHE A 136 -7.88 9.33 7.70
CA PHE A 136 -7.86 10.34 6.64
C PHE A 136 -9.15 11.16 6.54
N PRO A 137 -9.05 12.48 6.28
CA PRO A 137 -10.20 13.32 5.97
C PRO A 137 -10.78 13.01 4.59
N ASP A 138 -12.02 13.44 4.37
CA ASP A 138 -12.81 13.13 3.16
C ASP A 138 -12.16 13.58 1.85
N ASN A 139 -11.41 14.68 1.85
CA ASN A 139 -10.68 15.17 0.68
C ASN A 139 -9.55 14.22 0.25
N VAL A 140 -8.83 13.62 1.20
CA VAL A 140 -7.76 12.66 0.91
C VAL A 140 -8.38 11.36 0.40
N LYS A 141 -9.51 10.94 0.99
CA LYS A 141 -10.26 9.76 0.55
C LYS A 141 -10.77 9.89 -0.89
N SER A 142 -11.28 11.05 -1.30
CA SER A 142 -11.81 11.24 -2.66
C SER A 142 -10.75 11.38 -3.75
N HIS A 143 -9.54 11.84 -3.41
CA HIS A 143 -8.50 12.14 -4.40
C HIS A 143 -7.29 11.19 -4.30
N PHE A 144 -6.61 11.17 -3.16
CA PHE A 144 -5.37 10.44 -3.01
C PHE A 144 -5.61 8.92 -2.93
N LEU A 145 -6.62 8.50 -2.16
CA LEU A 145 -6.95 7.07 -2.04
C LEU A 145 -7.59 6.49 -3.31
N ALA A 146 -7.96 7.30 -4.29
CA ALA A 146 -8.35 6.77 -5.61
C ALA A 146 -7.24 5.93 -6.25
N SER A 147 -5.95 6.26 -5.98
CA SER A 147 -4.79 5.50 -6.47
C SER A 147 -4.71 4.06 -5.95
N ILE A 148 -5.30 3.80 -4.78
CA ILE A 148 -5.40 2.45 -4.19
C ILE A 148 -6.74 1.77 -4.53
N GLY A 149 -7.60 2.40 -5.35
CA GLY A 149 -8.94 1.89 -5.67
C GLY A 149 -9.97 2.14 -4.57
N TYR A 150 -9.81 3.21 -3.80
CA TYR A 150 -10.83 3.67 -2.84
C TYR A 150 -11.85 4.59 -3.54
N TYR A 151 -13.13 4.31 -3.32
CA TYR A 151 -14.23 5.13 -3.83
C TYR A 151 -15.23 5.40 -2.72
N ARG A 152 -15.54 6.66 -2.43
CA ARG A 152 -16.50 6.96 -1.36
C ARG A 152 -17.84 6.28 -1.63
N THR A 153 -18.31 5.53 -0.64
CA THR A 153 -19.58 4.80 -0.63
C THR A 153 -20.43 5.39 0.49
N GLU A 154 -21.67 5.76 0.22
CA GLU A 154 -22.59 6.28 1.26
C GLU A 154 -23.41 5.15 1.88
N LYS A 155 -23.75 4.14 1.08
CA LYS A 155 -24.47 2.96 1.51
C LYS A 155 -23.64 1.72 1.25
N HIS A 156 -23.18 1.08 2.33
CA HIS A 156 -22.48 -0.19 2.22
C HIS A 156 -23.43 -1.29 1.72
N ASP A 157 -22.91 -2.17 0.86
CA ASP A 157 -23.63 -3.33 0.30
C ASP A 157 -24.90 -3.00 -0.50
N ASP A 158 -24.99 -1.77 -1.05
CA ASP A 158 -26.05 -1.36 -1.97
C ASP A 158 -25.51 -1.31 -3.41
N PRO A 159 -26.07 -2.08 -4.38
CA PRO A 159 -25.59 -2.07 -5.76
C PRO A 159 -25.92 -0.76 -6.47
N THR A 160 -26.82 0.05 -5.93
CA THR A 160 -27.19 1.35 -6.50
C THR A 160 -26.22 2.47 -6.11
N ASP A 161 -25.36 2.25 -5.13
CA ASP A 161 -24.39 3.22 -4.65
C ASP A 161 -23.35 3.58 -5.74
N ASN A 162 -23.04 4.87 -5.82
CA ASN A 162 -22.13 5.39 -6.84
C ASN A 162 -20.68 4.89 -6.64
N GLY A 163 -20.24 4.70 -5.40
CA GLY A 163 -18.92 4.19 -5.07
C GLY A 163 -18.75 2.73 -5.50
N PHE A 164 -19.78 1.90 -5.31
CA PHE A 164 -19.77 0.52 -5.80
C PHE A 164 -19.77 0.45 -7.33
N LYS A 165 -20.62 1.23 -8.00
CA LYS A 165 -20.65 1.31 -9.48
C LYS A 165 -19.31 1.74 -10.07
N ASN A 166 -18.63 2.69 -9.43
CA ASN A 166 -17.29 3.12 -9.85
C ASN A 166 -16.25 2.01 -9.69
N ARG A 167 -16.31 1.21 -8.60
CA ARG A 167 -15.45 0.03 -8.44
C ARG A 167 -15.73 -1.07 -9.45
N CYS A 168 -16.97 -1.23 -9.90
CA CYS A 168 -17.30 -2.18 -10.95
C CYS A 168 -16.81 -1.68 -12.33
N SER A 169 -16.99 -0.38 -12.62
CA SER A 169 -16.73 0.19 -13.94
C SER A 169 -15.25 0.18 -14.36
N ILE A 170 -14.33 0.20 -13.39
CA ILE A 170 -12.89 0.10 -13.66
C ILE A 170 -12.47 -1.28 -14.17
N PHE A 171 -13.20 -2.34 -13.83
CA PHE A 171 -12.93 -3.71 -14.31
C PHE A 171 -13.88 -4.15 -15.44
N ALA A 172 -14.91 -3.37 -15.74
CA ALA A 172 -15.89 -3.71 -16.77
C ALA A 172 -15.25 -3.92 -18.15
N ASN A 173 -15.76 -4.90 -18.89
CA ASN A 173 -15.26 -5.33 -20.21
C ASN A 173 -13.81 -5.83 -20.19
N GLY A 174 -13.42 -6.56 -19.15
CA GLY A 174 -12.06 -7.13 -19.03
C GLY A 174 -10.95 -6.09 -18.91
N LYS A 175 -11.28 -4.86 -18.50
CA LYS A 175 -10.28 -3.80 -18.36
C LYS A 175 -9.27 -4.15 -17.28
N ARG A 176 -7.99 -3.95 -17.61
CA ARG A 176 -6.89 -4.03 -16.66
C ARG A 176 -6.76 -2.70 -15.93
N SER A 177 -7.02 -2.72 -14.64
CA SER A 177 -6.90 -1.56 -13.77
C SER A 177 -5.56 -1.58 -13.04
N GLN A 178 -4.94 -0.41 -12.95
CA GLN A 178 -3.65 -0.20 -12.30
C GLN A 178 -3.84 0.49 -10.96
N PHE A 179 -3.13 0.03 -9.94
CA PHE A 179 -3.16 0.58 -8.59
C PHE A 179 -1.75 0.76 -8.07
N LEU A 180 -1.55 1.81 -7.28
CA LEU A 180 -0.29 2.08 -6.61
C LEU A 180 -0.57 2.33 -5.14
N SER A 181 -0.08 1.45 -4.27
CA SER A 181 -0.32 1.54 -2.82
C SER A 181 0.98 1.62 -2.04
N ARG A 182 1.01 2.43 -0.97
CA ARG A 182 2.12 2.41 -0.03
C ARG A 182 2.02 1.15 0.83
N LEU A 183 3.11 0.41 0.96
CA LEU A 183 3.19 -0.71 1.90
C LEU A 183 3.31 -0.18 3.33
N ASP A 184 2.55 -0.77 4.25
CA ASP A 184 2.50 -0.36 5.66
C ASP A 184 3.20 -1.40 6.54
N PHE A 185 4.40 -1.06 7.00
CA PHE A 185 5.23 -1.89 7.88
C PHE A 185 6.10 -0.98 8.75
N ASP A 186 6.57 -1.49 9.88
CA ASP A 186 7.16 -0.66 10.94
C ASP A 186 8.41 0.11 10.47
N LEU A 187 9.29 -0.53 9.69
CA LEU A 187 10.47 0.15 9.12
C LEU A 187 10.13 1.22 8.07
N GLY A 188 8.94 1.14 7.45
CA GLY A 188 8.44 2.15 6.52
C GLY A 188 7.73 3.31 7.22
N ASN A 189 7.59 3.26 8.55
CA ASN A 189 6.94 4.31 9.35
C ASN A 189 7.93 5.09 10.22
N GLN A 190 9.23 4.85 10.10
CA GLN A 190 10.29 5.66 10.71
C GLN A 190 10.96 6.59 9.69
N GLU A 191 11.60 7.64 10.20
CA GLU A 191 12.32 8.64 9.38
C GLU A 191 13.78 8.25 9.09
N LEU A 192 14.25 7.12 9.63
CA LEU A 192 15.63 6.66 9.46
C LEU A 192 15.80 5.85 8.18
N PHE A 193 16.88 6.16 7.45
CA PHE A 193 17.30 5.36 6.30
C PHE A 193 17.91 4.03 6.74
N LEU A 194 17.67 2.99 5.94
CA LEU A 194 18.37 1.73 6.09
C LEU A 194 19.81 1.87 5.59
N LEU A 195 20.74 1.30 6.36
CA LEU A 195 22.16 1.25 6.02
C LEU A 195 22.39 0.52 4.69
N ASN A 196 23.50 0.87 4.04
CA ASN A 196 23.95 0.22 2.81
C ASN A 196 24.37 -1.23 3.04
N ASN A 197 24.56 -1.97 1.94
CA ASN A 197 25.02 -3.36 1.93
C ASN A 197 24.11 -4.36 2.67
N LEU A 198 22.82 -4.06 2.78
CA LEU A 198 21.80 -4.96 3.29
C LEU A 198 20.82 -5.33 2.19
N ASP A 199 20.56 -6.63 2.04
CA ASP A 199 19.50 -7.12 1.17
C ASP A 199 18.15 -6.99 1.87
N ILE A 200 17.09 -6.67 1.12
CA ILE A 200 15.73 -6.63 1.66
C ILE A 200 14.86 -7.56 0.83
N HIS A 201 14.12 -8.44 1.49
CA HIS A 201 13.10 -9.27 0.83
C HIS A 201 11.71 -8.89 1.31
N PHE A 202 10.81 -8.69 0.35
CA PHE A 202 9.39 -8.53 0.61
C PHE A 202 8.68 -9.79 0.13
N SER A 203 7.98 -10.46 1.03
CA SER A 203 7.09 -11.57 0.69
C SER A 203 5.64 -11.11 0.88
N ILE A 204 4.89 -11.05 -0.22
CA ILE A 204 3.53 -10.55 -0.24
C ILE A 204 2.59 -11.71 -0.55
N TYR A 205 1.72 -12.04 0.39
CA TYR A 205 0.68 -13.05 0.20
C TYR A 205 -0.59 -12.37 -0.25
N LYS A 206 -1.24 -12.95 -1.27
CA LYS A 206 -2.50 -12.46 -1.82
C LYS A 206 -3.67 -12.76 -0.89
N SER A 207 -4.58 -11.81 -0.72
CA SER A 207 -5.88 -12.04 -0.08
C SER A 207 -6.73 -13.02 -0.88
N LYS A 208 -7.55 -13.79 -0.18
CA LYS A 208 -8.46 -14.76 -0.81
C LYS A 208 -9.45 -14.03 -1.74
N ASP A 209 -9.82 -14.68 -2.84
CA ASP A 209 -10.78 -14.12 -3.80
C ASP A 209 -12.12 -13.78 -3.17
N ALA A 210 -12.58 -14.59 -2.22
CA ALA A 210 -13.81 -14.34 -1.46
C ALA A 210 -13.77 -13.04 -0.61
N PHE A 211 -12.57 -12.51 -0.33
CA PHE A 211 -12.40 -11.25 0.39
C PHE A 211 -12.19 -10.08 -0.58
N ILE A 212 -11.43 -10.29 -1.65
CA ILE A 212 -11.10 -9.26 -2.65
C ILE A 212 -12.33 -8.90 -3.51
N LEU A 213 -13.18 -9.89 -3.82
CA LEU A 213 -14.34 -9.71 -4.69
C LEU A 213 -15.59 -9.48 -3.85
N GLN A 214 -16.30 -8.39 -4.15
CA GLN A 214 -17.60 -8.07 -3.58
C GLN A 214 -18.68 -8.42 -4.60
N ASN A 215 -19.55 -9.37 -4.24
CA ASN A 215 -20.72 -9.76 -5.02
C ASN A 215 -21.99 -9.40 -4.25
N ILE A 216 -22.76 -8.45 -4.75
CA ILE A 216 -24.01 -8.02 -4.15
C ILE A 216 -25.16 -8.71 -4.88
N LYS A 217 -25.96 -9.49 -4.15
CA LYS A 217 -27.10 -10.23 -4.69
C LYS A 217 -28.30 -9.33 -4.94
#